data_AF-A0A960JK41-F1
#
_entry.id   AF-A0A960JK41-F1
#
_cell.length_a   1.000
_cell.length_b   1.000
_cell.length_c   1.000
_cell.angle_alpha   90.00
_cell.angle_beta   90.00
_cell.angle_gamma   90.00
#
_symmetry.space_group_name_H-M   'P 1'
#
loop_
_entity.id
_entity.type
_entity.pdbx_description
1 polymer ?
#
loop_
_entity_poly.entity_id
_entity_poly.type
_entity_poly.pdbx_seq_one_letter_code
_entity_poly.pdbx_strand_id
1 'polypeptide(L)'
;LTEDLLSIDKDINARKLDEAERSLTALLEKYPTGATRIYYSLGRVASISAEDTTDGAEVNRRLIKAKDYFEKALGAVTPATDRELVTLTYVSLGRIYEFYDQKDYAVKIYDTAMSIGNADGEGFKKAFEAKQKLVKN
;
A
#
# COMPACT_ATOMS: atom_id res chain seq x y z
N LEU A 1 -8.54 -4.62 -17.10
CA LEU A 1 -7.88 -4.46 -15.79
C LEU A 1 -6.36 -4.55 -15.91
N THR A 2 -5.78 -5.66 -16.39
CA THR A 2 -4.31 -5.81 -16.46
C THR A 2 -3.63 -4.74 -17.33
N GLU A 3 -4.11 -4.51 -18.55
CA GLU A 3 -3.57 -3.47 -19.44
C GLU A 3 -3.78 -2.06 -18.88
N ASP A 4 -4.95 -1.81 -18.28
CA ASP A 4 -5.28 -0.53 -17.64
C ASP A 4 -4.29 -0.23 -16.49
N LEU A 5 -4.00 -1.23 -15.63
CA LEU A 5 -3.06 -1.10 -14.53
C LEU A 5 -1.62 -0.93 -15.03
N LEU A 6 -1.22 -1.58 -16.11
CA LEU A 6 0.11 -1.38 -16.71
C LEU A 6 0.29 0.04 -17.26
N SER A 7 -0.75 0.62 -17.84
CA SER A 7 -0.72 2.04 -18.26
C SER A 7 -0.58 2.96 -17.04
N ILE A 8 -1.36 2.70 -15.99
CA ILE A 8 -1.30 3.48 -14.75
C ILE A 8 0.08 3.37 -14.08
N ASP A 9 0.69 2.19 -14.06
CA ASP A 9 2.04 2.02 -13.50
C ASP A 9 3.08 2.86 -14.27
N LYS A 10 2.91 3.06 -15.58
CA LYS A 10 3.76 4.00 -16.35
C LYS A 10 3.54 5.43 -15.90
N ASP A 11 2.30 5.85 -15.67
CA ASP A 11 1.99 7.19 -15.16
C ASP A 11 2.55 7.41 -13.74
N ILE A 12 2.47 6.40 -12.87
CA ILE A 12 3.08 6.41 -11.54
C ILE A 12 4.60 6.59 -11.65
N ASN A 13 5.25 5.81 -12.53
CA ASN A 13 6.69 5.91 -12.76
C ASN A 13 7.10 7.26 -13.36
N ALA A 14 6.23 7.88 -14.16
CA ALA A 14 6.39 9.21 -14.71
C ALA A 14 6.02 10.35 -13.73
N ARG A 15 5.71 10.03 -12.46
CA ARG A 15 5.28 10.99 -11.41
C ARG A 15 3.99 11.76 -11.74
N LYS A 16 3.16 11.21 -12.64
CA LYS A 16 1.83 11.73 -12.96
C LYS A 16 0.79 11.20 -11.98
N LEU A 17 0.98 11.49 -10.70
CA LEU A 17 0.25 10.85 -9.61
C LEU A 17 -1.24 11.22 -9.61
N ASP A 18 -1.58 12.46 -9.99
CA ASP A 18 -2.98 12.91 -10.11
C ASP A 18 -3.73 12.20 -11.24
N GLU A 19 -3.07 11.98 -12.39
CA GLU A 19 -3.63 11.26 -13.53
C GLU A 19 -3.82 9.77 -13.17
N ALA A 20 -2.83 9.17 -12.52
CA ALA A 20 -2.89 7.81 -12.03
C ALA A 20 -4.06 7.62 -11.03
N GLU A 21 -4.22 8.54 -10.07
CA GLU A 21 -5.29 8.46 -9.07
C GLU A 21 -6.69 8.56 -9.70
N ARG A 22 -6.89 9.49 -10.64
CA ARG A 22 -8.16 9.63 -11.39
C ARG A 22 -8.48 8.37 -12.17
N SER A 23 -7.48 7.82 -12.86
CA SER A 23 -7.63 6.61 -13.66
C SER A 23 -7.98 5.40 -12.79
N LEU A 24 -7.29 5.24 -11.65
CA LEU A 24 -7.59 4.18 -10.68
C LEU A 24 -8.99 4.31 -10.09
N THR A 25 -9.43 5.53 -9.77
CA THR A 25 -10.79 5.76 -9.24
C THR A 25 -11.86 5.37 -10.27
N ALA A 26 -11.67 5.72 -11.54
CA ALA A 26 -12.58 5.31 -12.62
C ALA A 26 -12.58 3.78 -12.82
N LEU A 27 -11.47 3.09 -12.57
CA LEU A 27 -11.40 1.63 -12.65
C LEU A 27 -12.22 0.91 -11.57
N LEU A 28 -12.46 1.53 -10.41
CA LEU A 28 -13.27 0.91 -9.34
C LEU A 28 -14.69 0.64 -9.81
N GLU A 29 -15.28 1.55 -10.59
CA GLU A 29 -16.63 1.38 -11.15
C GLU A 29 -16.66 0.30 -12.23
N LYS A 30 -15.60 0.21 -13.04
CA LYS A 30 -15.49 -0.73 -14.16
C LYS A 30 -15.17 -2.17 -13.72
N TYR A 31 -14.43 -2.33 -12.61
CA TYR A 31 -13.92 -3.63 -12.17
C TYR A 31 -14.10 -3.83 -10.65
N PRO A 32 -15.34 -4.05 -10.16
CA PRO A 32 -15.60 -4.23 -8.73
C PRO A 32 -14.87 -5.46 -8.14
N THR A 33 -14.67 -6.51 -8.93
CA THR A 33 -13.90 -7.71 -8.52
C THR A 33 -12.38 -7.46 -8.45
N GLY A 34 -11.89 -6.39 -9.08
CA GLY A 34 -10.50 -5.95 -9.04
C GLY A 34 -10.20 -4.94 -7.92
N ALA A 35 -11.20 -4.63 -7.08
CA ALA A 35 -11.13 -3.55 -6.10
C ALA A 35 -9.92 -3.67 -5.16
N THR A 36 -9.55 -4.88 -4.72
CA THR A 36 -8.37 -5.07 -3.85
C THR A 36 -7.10 -4.47 -4.46
N ARG A 37 -6.82 -4.79 -5.75
CA ARG A 37 -5.60 -4.36 -6.43
C ARG A 37 -5.66 -2.88 -6.77
N ILE A 38 -6.83 -2.36 -7.13
CA ILE A 38 -7.02 -0.94 -7.42
C ILE A 38 -6.82 -0.10 -6.16
N TYR A 39 -7.42 -0.50 -5.03
CA TYR A 39 -7.22 0.17 -3.74
C TYR A 39 -5.76 0.12 -3.28
N TYR A 40 -5.08 -1.02 -3.43
CA TYR A 40 -3.65 -1.09 -3.15
C TYR A 40 -2.84 -0.09 -3.99
N SER A 41 -3.12 0.01 -5.29
CA SER A 41 -2.45 0.98 -6.16
C SER A 41 -2.77 2.43 -5.77
N LEU A 42 -4.01 2.74 -5.40
CA LEU A 42 -4.39 4.07 -4.87
C LEU A 42 -3.62 4.42 -3.59
N GLY A 43 -3.48 3.45 -2.68
CA GLY A 43 -2.66 3.60 -1.48
C GLY A 43 -1.20 3.91 -1.82
N ARG A 44 -0.62 3.17 -2.77
CA ARG A 44 0.75 3.44 -3.25
C ARG A 44 0.90 4.83 -3.85
N VAL A 45 -0.03 5.26 -4.70
CA VAL A 45 -0.02 6.60 -5.31
C VAL A 45 -0.04 7.66 -4.22
N ALA A 46 -0.95 7.55 -3.25
CA ALA A 46 -1.02 8.48 -2.13
C ALA A 46 0.26 8.50 -1.28
N SER A 47 0.88 7.34 -1.04
CA SER A 47 2.18 7.26 -0.35
C SER A 47 3.31 7.94 -1.14
N ILE A 48 3.42 7.67 -2.45
CA ILE A 48 4.44 8.31 -3.30
C ILE A 48 4.20 9.83 -3.35
N SER A 49 2.94 10.27 -3.46
CA SER A 49 2.62 11.69 -3.39
C SER A 49 3.07 12.29 -2.06
N ALA A 50 2.98 11.57 -0.94
CA ALA A 50 3.46 12.08 0.35
C ALA A 50 4.99 12.34 0.34
N GLU A 51 5.76 11.57 -0.43
CA GLU A 51 7.21 11.75 -0.59
C GLU A 51 7.57 13.00 -1.43
N ASP A 52 6.68 13.44 -2.32
CA ASP A 52 6.92 14.57 -3.24
C ASP A 52 6.70 15.95 -2.57
N THR A 53 6.40 16.01 -1.28
CA THR A 53 6.19 17.27 -0.54
C THR A 53 6.90 17.27 0.82
N THR A 54 7.32 18.45 1.27
CA THR A 54 7.94 18.67 2.59
C THR A 54 7.01 19.37 3.58
N ASP A 55 5.83 19.83 3.14
CA ASP A 55 4.81 20.39 4.02
C ASP A 55 4.19 19.27 4.87
N GLY A 56 4.50 19.26 6.16
CA GLY A 56 4.04 18.24 7.10
C GLY A 56 2.52 18.07 7.14
N ALA A 57 1.73 19.13 6.92
CA ALA A 57 0.27 19.02 6.89
C ALA A 57 -0.20 18.25 5.65
N GLU A 58 0.39 18.52 4.50
CA GLU A 58 0.06 17.82 3.25
C GLU A 58 0.62 16.40 3.23
N VAL A 59 1.83 16.16 3.77
CA VAL A 59 2.36 14.81 4.00
C VAL A 59 1.37 14.00 4.84
N ASN A 60 0.95 14.54 5.98
CA ASN A 60 0.01 13.86 6.87
C ASN A 60 -1.32 13.56 6.18
N ARG A 61 -1.88 14.52 5.43
CA ARG A 61 -3.12 14.33 4.67
C ARG A 61 -2.99 13.19 3.65
N ARG A 62 -1.87 13.12 2.93
CA ARG A 62 -1.60 12.08 1.92
C ARG A 62 -1.40 10.71 2.56
N LEU A 63 -0.72 10.63 3.69
CA LEU A 63 -0.54 9.37 4.43
C LEU A 63 -1.86 8.86 5.04
N ILE A 64 -2.73 9.73 5.56
CA ILE A 64 -4.08 9.36 5.99
C ILE A 64 -4.87 8.75 4.83
N LYS A 65 -4.79 9.37 3.65
CA LYS A 65 -5.44 8.86 2.43
C LYS A 65 -4.87 7.52 2.00
N ALA A 66 -3.54 7.36 2.03
CA ALA A 66 -2.88 6.10 1.72
C ALA A 66 -3.34 4.97 2.64
N LYS A 67 -3.41 5.26 3.95
CA LYS A 67 -3.91 4.33 4.96
C LYS A 67 -5.35 3.90 4.66
N ASP A 68 -6.26 4.84 4.41
CA ASP A 68 -7.66 4.53 4.07
C ASP A 68 -7.77 3.61 2.85
N TYR A 69 -6.97 3.85 1.80
CA TYR A 69 -6.95 2.97 0.64
C TYR A 69 -6.40 1.58 0.94
N PHE A 70 -5.33 1.45 1.73
CA PHE A 70 -4.83 0.13 2.12
C PHE A 70 -5.83 -0.63 3.00
N GLU A 71 -6.53 0.04 3.90
CA GLU A 71 -7.61 -0.57 4.70
C GLU A 71 -8.77 -1.02 3.81
N LYS A 72 -9.17 -0.23 2.81
CA LYS A 72 -10.14 -0.63 1.79
C LYS A 72 -9.66 -1.81 0.94
N ALA A 73 -8.38 -1.86 0.60
CA ALA A 73 -7.79 -2.99 -0.11
C ALA A 73 -7.95 -4.28 0.71
N LEU A 74 -7.64 -4.24 2.00
CA LEU A 74 -7.83 -5.37 2.93
C LEU A 74 -9.31 -5.75 3.08
N GLY A 75 -10.21 -4.76 3.18
CA GLY A 75 -11.66 -4.99 3.25
C GLY A 75 -12.25 -5.59 1.96
N ALA A 76 -11.59 -5.40 0.82
CA ALA A 76 -11.97 -5.96 -0.47
C ALA A 76 -11.28 -7.31 -0.77
N VAL A 77 -10.53 -7.90 0.16
CA VAL A 77 -9.88 -9.20 -0.03
C VAL A 77 -10.92 -10.29 -0.22
N THR A 78 -10.68 -11.17 -1.19
CA THR A 78 -11.48 -12.36 -1.48
C THR A 78 -10.61 -13.60 -1.39
N PRO A 79 -11.18 -14.83 -1.36
CA PRO A 79 -10.39 -16.06 -1.40
C PRO A 79 -9.49 -16.20 -2.64
N ALA A 80 -9.80 -15.50 -3.73
CA ALA A 80 -9.00 -15.49 -4.96
C ALA A 80 -7.91 -14.40 -4.97
N THR A 81 -7.89 -13.52 -3.97
CA THR A 81 -6.90 -12.45 -3.88
C THR A 81 -5.51 -13.03 -3.59
N ASP A 82 -4.53 -12.56 -4.36
CA ASP A 82 -3.14 -12.93 -4.19
C ASP A 82 -2.63 -12.59 -2.78
N ARG A 83 -2.11 -13.60 -2.07
CA ARG A 83 -1.56 -13.44 -0.72
C ARG A 83 -0.36 -12.49 -0.70
N GLU A 84 0.40 -12.42 -1.79
CA GLU A 84 1.51 -11.48 -1.90
C GLU A 84 1.02 -10.03 -1.88
N LEU A 85 -0.08 -9.74 -2.60
CA LEU A 85 -0.72 -8.42 -2.57
C LEU A 85 -1.20 -8.05 -1.16
N VAL A 86 -1.83 -9.00 -0.45
CA VAL A 86 -2.29 -8.79 0.93
C VAL A 86 -1.10 -8.51 1.85
N THR A 87 -0.02 -9.28 1.71
CA THR A 87 1.21 -9.11 2.49
C THR A 87 1.84 -7.75 2.26
N LEU A 88 1.98 -7.33 1.01
CA LEU A 88 2.50 -6.00 0.66
C LEU A 88 1.60 -4.86 1.18
N THR A 89 0.29 -5.08 1.21
CA THR A 89 -0.66 -4.11 1.78
C THR A 89 -0.41 -3.91 3.28
N TYR A 90 -0.22 -4.99 4.04
CA TYR A 90 0.17 -4.90 5.45
C TYR A 90 1.54 -4.24 5.61
N VAL A 91 2.54 -4.54 4.77
CA VAL A 91 3.85 -3.86 4.82
C VAL A 91 3.70 -2.35 4.65
N SER A 92 2.90 -1.91 3.67
CA SER A 92 2.64 -0.49 3.45
C SER A 92 1.97 0.18 4.64
N LEU A 93 0.98 -0.48 5.26
CA LEU A 93 0.38 0.01 6.51
C LEU A 93 1.42 0.12 7.63
N GLY A 94 2.25 -0.91 7.83
CA GLY A 94 3.31 -0.90 8.84
C GLY A 94 4.23 0.32 8.71
N ARG A 95 4.62 0.66 7.48
CA ARG A 95 5.45 1.85 7.19
C ARG A 95 4.78 3.17 7.54
N ILE A 96 3.47 3.27 7.32
CA ILE A 96 2.70 4.46 7.73
C ILE A 96 2.70 4.58 9.26
N TYR A 97 2.55 3.46 9.98
CA TYR A 97 2.63 3.48 11.43
C TYR A 97 4.04 3.78 11.96
N GLU A 98 5.10 3.33 11.26
CA GLU A 98 6.47 3.78 11.54
C GLU A 98 6.63 5.28 11.37
N PHE A 99 6.08 5.87 10.31
CA PHE A 99 6.14 7.31 10.06
C PHE A 99 5.51 8.11 11.22
N TYR A 100 4.45 7.58 11.83
CA TYR A 100 3.80 8.18 13.01
C TYR A 100 4.44 7.78 14.35
N ASP A 101 5.63 7.18 14.34
CA ASP A 101 6.36 6.69 15.52
C ASP A 101 5.57 5.67 16.37
N GLN A 102 4.61 4.98 15.77
CA GLN A 102 3.81 3.94 16.41
C GLN A 102 4.46 2.56 16.25
N LYS A 103 5.71 2.45 16.74
CA LYS A 103 6.58 1.28 16.52
C LYS A 103 5.97 -0.05 16.95
N ASP A 104 5.36 -0.10 18.14
CA ASP A 104 4.72 -1.34 18.65
C ASP A 104 3.58 -1.82 17.75
N TYR A 105 2.86 -0.89 17.14
CA TYR A 105 1.77 -1.21 16.21
C TYR A 105 2.32 -1.65 14.86
N ALA A 106 3.35 -0.97 14.34
CA ALA A 106 4.04 -1.35 13.12
C ALA A 106 4.62 -2.78 13.21
N VAL A 107 5.26 -3.13 14.34
CA VAL A 107 5.78 -4.49 14.57
C VAL A 107 4.66 -5.55 14.49
N LYS A 108 3.51 -5.32 15.13
CA LYS A 108 2.35 -6.23 15.05
C LYS A 108 1.82 -6.38 13.63
N ILE A 109 1.81 -5.29 12.87
CA ILE A 109 1.41 -5.32 11.46
C ILE A 109 2.41 -6.15 10.64
N TYR A 110 3.71 -6.00 10.85
CA TYR A 110 4.71 -6.80 10.14
C TYR A 110 4.65 -8.28 10.51
N ASP A 111 4.37 -8.61 11.76
CA ASP A 111 4.10 -10.00 12.16
C ASP A 111 2.88 -10.58 11.44
N THR A 112 1.83 -9.77 11.28
CA THR A 112 0.65 -10.16 10.49
C THR A 112 1.02 -10.39 9.03
N ALA A 113 1.78 -9.47 8.41
CA ALA A 113 2.27 -9.63 7.04
C ALA A 113 3.07 -10.94 6.87
N MET A 114 4.02 -11.20 7.77
CA MET A 114 4.84 -12.42 7.76
C MET A 114 4.03 -13.71 7.95
N SER A 115 2.92 -13.66 8.69
CA SER A 115 2.03 -14.82 8.88
C SER A 115 1.21 -15.17 7.62
N ILE A 116 1.00 -14.19 6.72
CA ILE A 116 0.21 -14.34 5.49
C ILE A 116 1.12 -14.68 4.31
N GLY A 117 2.28 -14.01 4.24
CA GLY A 117 3.21 -14.09 3.13
C GLY A 117 3.91 -15.44 3.04
N ASN A 118 4.32 -15.79 1.83
CA ASN A 118 5.28 -16.87 1.63
C ASN A 118 6.66 -16.39 2.10
N ALA A 119 7.42 -17.23 2.80
CA ALA A 119 8.78 -16.91 3.28
C ALA A 119 9.72 -16.43 2.17
N ASP A 120 9.52 -16.94 0.94
CA ASP A 120 10.29 -16.51 -0.24
C ASP A 120 9.73 -15.26 -0.94
N GLY A 121 8.52 -14.84 -0.58
CA GLY A 121 7.82 -13.68 -1.12
C GLY A 121 8.49 -12.36 -0.75
N GLU A 122 8.31 -11.36 -1.61
CA GLU A 122 8.89 -10.03 -1.44
C GLU A 122 8.30 -9.34 -0.20
N GLY A 123 6.99 -9.44 -0.01
CA GLY A 123 6.27 -8.88 1.11
C GLY A 123 6.75 -9.43 2.45
N PHE A 124 7.00 -10.74 2.55
CA PHE A 124 7.56 -11.35 3.76
C PHE A 124 8.95 -10.78 4.07
N LYS A 125 9.84 -10.75 3.07
CA LYS A 125 11.21 -10.22 3.24
C LYS A 125 11.20 -8.77 3.70
N LYS A 126 10.36 -7.93 3.09
CA LYS A 126 10.20 -6.52 3.51
C LYS A 126 9.66 -6.38 4.92
N ALA A 127 8.64 -7.17 5.30
CA ALA A 127 8.09 -7.14 6.64
C ALA A 127 9.14 -7.54 7.69
N PHE A 128 9.88 -8.61 7.41
CA PHE A 128 10.94 -9.11 8.28
C PHE A 128 12.07 -8.09 8.47
N GLU A 129 12.55 -7.50 7.38
CA GLU A 129 13.59 -6.47 7.41
C GLU A 129 13.13 -5.21 8.17
N ALA A 130 11.90 -4.74 7.93
CA ALA A 130 11.33 -3.58 8.60
C ALA A 130 11.19 -3.84 10.10
N LYS A 131 10.61 -4.98 10.49
CA LYS A 131 10.51 -5.39 11.90
C LYS A 131 11.88 -5.46 12.56
N GLN A 132 12.87 -6.09 11.91
CA GLN A 132 14.22 -6.17 12.48
C GLN A 132 14.84 -4.80 12.74
N LYS A 133 14.63 -3.83 11.86
CA LYS A 133 15.12 -2.46 12.06
C LYS A 133 14.46 -1.80 13.26
N LEU A 134 13.15 -1.98 13.45
CA LEU A 134 12.42 -1.40 14.57
C LEU A 134 12.80 -2.00 15.92
N VAL A 135 13.07 -3.29 15.99
CA VAL A 135 13.39 -3.98 17.26
C VAL A 135 14.85 -3.77 17.69
N LYS A 136 15.74 -3.40 16.75
CA LYS A 136 17.15 -3.12 17.03
C LYS A 136 17.42 -1.67 17.46
N ASN A 137 16.46 -0.77 17.27
CA ASN A 137 16.58 0.67 17.54
C ASN A 137 15.80 1.08 18.79
#